data_AF-A0A2E7HMU7-F1
#
_entry.id   AF-A0A2E7HMU7-F1
#
_cell.length_a   1.000
_cell.length_b   1.000
_cell.length_c   1.000
_cell.angle_alpha   90.00
_cell.angle_beta   90.00
_cell.angle_gamma   90.00
#
_symmetry.space_group_name_H-M   'P 1'
#
loop_
_entity.id
_entity.type
_entity.pdbx_description
1 polymer ?
#
loop_
_entity_poly.entity_id
_entity_poly.type
_entity_poly.pdbx_seq_one_letter_code
_entity_poly.pdbx_strand_id
1 'polypeptide(L)'
;MVQVAQIHNVNPSFEWEDLLGLLRDELQEYGGLVGLLNAQQQSILNRRPNSLLEINQSVQTQMEASQMLQRRRQGFVSSLASSYGEPGESTLSELLPHFPDVTQPMFQSIIDEINNLISKIRRKIEQNQRLLVRLTEVTDQILMVSDPTGHSKTYDKSGDLSNLSSDGRSTLNESA
;
A
#
# COMPACT_ATOMS: atom_id res chain seq x y z
N MET A 1 44.78 -38.61 -8.01
CA MET A 1 45.08 -37.28 -7.45
C MET A 1 44.15 -36.29 -8.12
N VAL A 2 43.45 -35.52 -7.30
CA VAL A 2 42.14 -34.91 -7.57
C VAL A 2 42.25 -33.83 -8.65
N GLN A 3 41.42 -33.96 -9.69
CA GLN A 3 41.21 -32.92 -10.70
C GLN A 3 40.66 -31.69 -9.98
N VAL A 4 41.46 -30.62 -9.95
CA VAL A 4 41.04 -29.30 -9.51
C VAL A 4 39.96 -28.86 -10.51
N ALA A 5 38.71 -29.00 -10.10
CA ALA A 5 37.56 -28.54 -10.85
C ALA A 5 37.78 -27.06 -11.17
N GLN A 6 37.81 -26.77 -12.46
CA GLN A 6 37.85 -25.42 -12.98
C GLN A 6 36.66 -24.66 -12.40
N ILE A 7 36.93 -23.77 -11.45
CA ILE A 7 36.02 -22.73 -11.02
C ILE A 7 35.71 -21.96 -12.29
N HIS A 8 34.53 -22.23 -12.86
CA HIS A 8 34.00 -21.47 -13.97
C HIS A 8 33.85 -20.05 -13.46
N ASN A 9 34.83 -19.22 -13.78
CA ASN A 9 34.77 -17.79 -13.64
C ASN A 9 33.76 -17.30 -14.66
N VAL A 10 32.48 -17.55 -14.37
CA VAL A 10 31.38 -16.85 -14.99
C VAL A 10 31.62 -15.41 -14.58
N ASN A 11 32.04 -14.60 -15.55
CA ASN A 11 31.92 -13.16 -15.46
C ASN A 11 30.43 -12.87 -15.71
N PRO A 12 29.56 -12.65 -14.71
CA PRO A 12 28.42 -11.81 -14.96
C PRO A 12 28.99 -10.39 -14.98
N SER A 13 28.94 -9.73 -16.12
CA SER A 13 28.85 -8.27 -16.16
C SER A 13 27.53 -7.87 -15.49
N PHE A 14 27.51 -8.03 -14.17
CA PHE A 14 26.71 -7.49 -13.07
C PHE A 14 25.24 -7.10 -13.33
N GLU A 15 24.36 -8.11 -13.47
CA GLU A 15 22.90 -8.00 -13.27
C GLU A 15 22.50 -7.60 -11.83
N TRP A 16 23.42 -7.72 -10.87
CA TRP A 16 23.16 -7.48 -9.46
C TRP A 16 23.08 -5.99 -9.09
N GLU A 17 23.72 -5.09 -9.84
CA GLU A 17 23.64 -3.63 -9.58
C GLU A 17 22.25 -3.15 -9.95
N ASP A 18 21.71 -3.67 -11.06
CA ASP A 18 20.37 -3.36 -11.53
C ASP A 18 19.32 -3.88 -10.54
N LEU A 19 19.51 -5.10 -10.01
CA LEU A 19 18.67 -5.62 -8.93
C LEU A 19 18.76 -4.76 -7.67
N LEU A 20 19.97 -4.40 -7.25
CA LEU A 20 20.19 -3.60 -6.05
C LEU A 20 19.60 -2.20 -6.20
N GLY A 21 19.76 -1.58 -7.37
CA GLY A 21 19.13 -0.31 -7.73
C GLY A 21 17.61 -0.42 -7.64
N LEU A 22 17.02 -1.47 -8.21
CA LEU A 22 15.59 -1.72 -8.13
C LEU A 22 15.09 -1.91 -6.69
N LEU A 23 15.80 -2.69 -5.87
CA LEU A 23 15.43 -2.91 -4.47
C LEU A 23 15.60 -1.64 -3.62
N ARG A 24 16.61 -0.82 -3.92
CA ARG A 24 16.80 0.48 -3.27
C ARG A 24 15.68 1.45 -3.62
N ASP A 25 15.27 1.50 -4.89
CA ASP A 25 14.13 2.28 -5.33
C ASP A 25 12.86 1.82 -4.59
N GLU A 26 12.62 0.50 -4.49
CA GLU A 26 11.51 -0.05 -3.70
C GLU A 26 11.56 0.40 -2.22
N LEU A 27 12.73 0.31 -1.58
CA LEU A 27 12.89 0.68 -0.17
C LEU A 27 12.63 2.18 0.05
N GLN A 28 13.09 3.03 -0.86
CA GLN A 28 12.84 4.48 -0.81
C GLN A 28 11.34 4.79 -0.97
N GLU A 29 10.69 4.21 -1.98
CA GLU A 29 9.28 4.49 -2.27
C GLU A 29 8.35 3.94 -1.19
N TYR A 30 8.63 2.76 -0.63
CA TYR A 30 7.89 2.23 0.51
C TYR A 30 8.13 3.04 1.79
N GLY A 31 9.35 3.49 2.05
CA GLY A 31 9.66 4.41 3.14
C GLY A 31 8.88 5.73 3.03
N GLY A 32 8.84 6.31 1.83
CA GLY A 32 8.04 7.50 1.51
C GLY A 32 6.54 7.28 1.77
N LEU A 33 6.01 6.14 1.31
CA LEU A 33 4.60 5.77 1.52
C LEU A 33 4.25 5.62 3.00
N VAL A 34 5.12 5.02 3.82
CA VAL A 34 4.92 4.96 5.28
C VAL A 34 4.88 6.36 5.89
N GLY A 35 5.76 7.26 5.44
CA GLY A 35 5.75 8.67 5.85
C GLY A 35 4.42 9.36 5.55
N LEU A 36 3.93 9.21 4.32
CA LEU A 36 2.65 9.78 3.89
C LEU A 36 1.46 9.21 4.67
N LEU A 37 1.42 7.89 4.90
CA LEU A 37 0.36 7.25 5.68
C LEU A 37 0.34 7.72 7.14
N ASN A 38 1.51 7.99 7.73
CA ASN A 38 1.60 8.59 9.06
C ASN A 38 1.10 10.05 9.05
N ALA A 39 1.46 10.84 8.04
CA ALA A 39 0.96 12.22 7.90
C ALA A 39 -0.57 12.25 7.70
N GLN A 40 -1.12 11.29 6.94
CA GLN A 40 -2.55 11.10 6.77
C GLN A 40 -3.22 10.80 8.12
N GLN A 41 -2.67 9.85 8.89
CA GLN A 41 -3.17 9.50 10.21
C GLN A 41 -3.23 10.72 11.13
N GLN A 42 -2.17 11.53 11.16
CA GLN A 42 -2.12 12.76 11.96
C GLN A 42 -3.13 13.80 11.48
N SER A 43 -3.35 13.94 10.18
CA SER A 43 -4.34 14.88 9.64
C SER A 43 -5.77 14.46 9.97
N ILE A 44 -6.05 13.15 9.97
CA ILE A 44 -7.32 12.56 10.41
C ILE A 44 -7.54 12.85 11.90
N LEU A 45 -6.55 12.58 12.75
CA LEU A 45 -6.64 12.79 14.21
C LEU A 45 -6.81 14.28 14.56
N ASN A 46 -6.09 15.17 13.87
CA ASN A 46 -6.17 16.61 14.09
C ASN A 46 -7.37 17.28 13.39
N ARG A 47 -8.24 16.50 12.73
CA ARG A 47 -9.43 16.97 12.00
C ARG A 47 -9.11 18.10 11.01
N ARG A 48 -8.05 17.93 10.20
CA ARG A 48 -7.64 18.90 9.16
C ARG A 48 -8.08 18.41 7.78
N PRO A 49 -9.32 18.71 7.32
CA PRO A 49 -9.87 18.14 6.09
C PRO A 49 -9.16 18.61 4.82
N ASN A 50 -8.70 19.86 4.77
CA ASN A 50 -8.02 20.41 3.58
C ASN A 50 -6.69 19.69 3.32
N SER A 51 -5.90 19.47 4.38
CA SER A 51 -4.65 18.70 4.30
C SER A 51 -4.88 17.22 3.98
N LEU A 52 -6.04 16.67 4.35
CA LEU A 52 -6.37 15.27 4.09
C LEU A 52 -6.55 14.99 2.59
N LEU A 53 -7.12 15.93 1.82
CA LEU A 53 -7.35 15.74 0.39
C LEU A 53 -6.02 15.70 -0.39
N GLU A 54 -5.13 16.65 -0.11
CA GLU A 54 -3.78 16.68 -0.69
C GLU A 54 -2.99 15.41 -0.35
N ILE A 55 -3.02 15.00 0.93
CA ILE A 55 -2.30 13.79 1.37
C ILE A 55 -2.89 12.54 0.71
N ASN A 56 -4.21 12.44 0.51
CA ASN A 56 -4.79 11.30 -0.21
C ASN A 56 -4.31 11.24 -1.65
N GLN A 57 -4.21 12.38 -2.34
CA GLN A 57 -3.68 12.42 -3.70
C GLN A 57 -2.22 11.96 -3.73
N SER A 58 -1.39 12.43 -2.80
CA SER A 58 0.00 11.96 -2.69
C SER A 58 0.11 10.47 -2.37
N VAL A 59 -0.73 9.95 -1.45
CA VAL A 59 -0.77 8.51 -1.12
C VAL A 59 -1.17 7.69 -2.34
N GLN A 60 -2.15 8.13 -3.13
CA GLN A 60 -2.59 7.44 -4.34
C GLN A 60 -1.47 7.37 -5.39
N THR A 61 -0.84 8.50 -5.70
CA THR A 61 0.30 8.55 -6.64
C THR A 61 1.45 7.65 -6.17
N GLN A 62 1.76 7.68 -4.87
CA GLN A 62 2.82 6.86 -4.30
C GLN A 62 2.48 5.37 -4.34
N MET A 63 1.20 5.01 -4.18
CA MET A 63 0.73 3.63 -4.29
C MET A 63 0.81 3.10 -5.72
N GLU A 64 0.51 3.94 -6.72
CA GLU A 64 0.68 3.60 -8.14
C GLU A 64 2.15 3.39 -8.50
N ALA A 65 3.05 4.27 -8.03
CA ALA A 65 4.50 4.10 -8.18
C ALA A 65 5.00 2.81 -7.53
N SER A 66 4.51 2.49 -6.32
CA SER A 66 4.81 1.25 -5.60
C SER A 66 4.38 0.01 -6.40
N GLN A 67 3.19 0.03 -7.02
CA GLN A 67 2.72 -1.07 -7.86
C GLN A 67 3.57 -1.25 -9.12
N MET A 68 4.01 -0.15 -9.74
CA MET A 68 4.90 -0.20 -10.89
C MET A 68 6.23 -0.87 -10.54
N LEU A 69 6.83 -0.50 -9.41
CA LEU A 69 8.08 -1.11 -8.93
C LEU A 69 7.91 -2.59 -8.62
N GLN A 70 6.83 -2.97 -7.94
CA GLN A 70 6.53 -4.38 -7.66
C GLN A 70 6.42 -5.21 -8.96
N ARG A 71 5.78 -4.67 -10.00
CA ARG A 71 5.69 -5.33 -11.32
C ARG A 71 7.07 -5.42 -11.99
N ARG A 72 7.88 -4.37 -11.92
CA ARG A 72 9.25 -4.37 -12.45
C ARG A 72 10.10 -5.44 -11.76
N ARG A 73 10.02 -5.57 -10.43
CA ARG A 73 10.71 -6.61 -9.68
C ARG A 73 10.25 -8.00 -10.06
N GLN A 74 8.95 -8.23 -10.18
CA GLN A 74 8.43 -9.52 -10.64
C GLN A 74 8.97 -9.87 -12.03
N GLY A 75 8.94 -8.93 -12.98
CA GLY A 75 9.50 -9.14 -14.31
C GLY A 75 10.99 -9.46 -14.28
N PHE A 76 11.77 -8.71 -13.50
CA PHE A 76 13.22 -8.91 -13.37
C PHE A 76 13.56 -10.25 -12.71
N VAL A 77 12.84 -10.63 -11.65
CA VAL A 77 12.99 -11.92 -10.96
C VAL A 77 12.64 -13.08 -11.90
N SER A 78 11.57 -12.99 -12.69
CA SER A 78 11.23 -14.03 -13.66
C SER A 78 12.28 -14.15 -14.79
N SER A 79 12.87 -13.03 -15.23
CA SER A 79 13.98 -13.03 -16.18
C SER A 79 15.25 -13.66 -15.59
N LEU A 80 15.60 -13.32 -14.34
CA LEU A 80 16.71 -13.94 -13.61
C LEU A 80 16.50 -15.44 -13.41
N ALA A 81 15.32 -15.87 -12.97
CA ALA A 81 14.99 -17.28 -12.79
C ALA A 81 15.19 -18.07 -14.10
N SER A 82 14.72 -17.50 -15.22
CA SER A 82 14.93 -18.08 -16.55
C SER A 82 16.42 -18.20 -16.92
N SER A 83 17.26 -17.25 -16.51
CA SER A 83 18.71 -17.29 -16.75
C SER A 83 19.43 -18.37 -15.94
N TYR A 84 18.93 -18.68 -14.74
CA TYR A 84 19.44 -19.74 -13.87
C TYR A 84 18.83 -21.12 -14.15
N GLY A 85 17.81 -21.20 -15.01
CA GLY A 85 17.10 -22.44 -15.32
C GLY A 85 16.06 -22.85 -14.28
N GLU A 86 15.70 -21.94 -13.38
CA GLU A 86 14.67 -22.09 -12.36
C GLU A 86 13.28 -21.72 -12.90
N PRO A 87 12.18 -22.19 -12.29
CA PRO A 87 10.84 -21.83 -12.71
C PRO A 87 10.59 -20.32 -12.62
N GLY A 88 9.86 -19.76 -13.59
CA GLY A 88 9.56 -18.31 -13.65
C GLY A 88 8.70 -17.76 -12.49
N GLU A 89 8.20 -18.65 -11.61
CA GLU A 89 7.49 -18.31 -10.36
C GLU A 89 8.40 -18.24 -9.14
N SER A 90 9.70 -18.53 -9.28
CA SER A 90 10.64 -18.54 -8.17
C SER A 90 10.74 -17.18 -7.49
N THR A 91 10.79 -17.21 -6.16
CA THR A 91 10.91 -15.97 -5.38
C THR A 91 12.34 -15.45 -5.40
N LEU A 92 12.52 -14.15 -5.15
CA LEU A 92 13.86 -13.57 -5.05
C LEU A 92 14.69 -14.25 -3.94
N SER A 93 14.05 -14.71 -2.86
CA SER A 93 14.69 -15.48 -1.79
C SER A 93 15.15 -16.88 -2.24
N GLU A 94 14.41 -17.54 -3.14
CA GLU A 94 14.82 -18.82 -3.72
C GLU A 94 15.99 -18.69 -4.68
N LEU A 95 16.17 -17.52 -5.29
CA LEU A 95 17.32 -17.25 -6.16
C LEU A 95 18.60 -16.94 -5.38
N LEU A 96 18.51 -16.56 -4.09
CA LEU A 96 19.67 -16.18 -3.25
C LEU A 96 20.85 -17.17 -3.24
N PRO A 97 20.65 -18.50 -3.22
CA PRO A 97 21.77 -19.46 -3.22
C PRO A 97 22.63 -19.40 -4.49
N HIS A 98 22.14 -18.82 -5.58
CA HIS A 98 22.90 -18.63 -6.83
C HIS A 98 23.78 -17.36 -6.81
N PHE A 99 23.61 -16.49 -5.81
CA PHE A 99 24.39 -15.27 -5.66
C PHE A 99 25.74 -15.57 -4.99
N PRO A 100 26.77 -14.73 -5.20
CA PRO A 100 28.03 -14.82 -4.48
C PRO A 100 27.83 -14.74 -2.95
N ASP A 101 28.50 -15.63 -2.22
CA ASP A 101 28.41 -15.77 -0.75
C ASP A 101 28.64 -14.45 0.01
N VAL A 102 29.47 -13.56 -0.54
CA VAL A 102 29.78 -12.25 0.06
C VAL A 102 28.57 -11.30 0.03
N THR A 103 27.71 -11.41 -0.98
CA THR A 103 26.57 -10.50 -1.21
C THR A 103 25.21 -11.06 -0.75
N GLN A 104 25.11 -12.38 -0.56
CA GLN A 104 23.90 -13.05 -0.05
C GLN A 104 23.31 -12.42 1.22
N PRO A 105 24.07 -12.18 2.31
CA PRO A 105 23.50 -11.63 3.54
C PRO A 105 22.93 -10.22 3.38
N MET A 106 23.52 -9.43 2.48
CA MET A 106 23.02 -8.09 2.16
C MET A 106 21.66 -8.15 1.46
N PHE A 107 21.53 -8.97 0.41
CA PHE A 107 20.25 -9.11 -0.30
C PHE A 107 19.17 -9.70 0.60
N GLN A 108 19.50 -10.71 1.43
CA GLN A 108 18.58 -11.25 2.42
C GLN A 108 18.05 -10.14 3.35
N SER A 109 18.93 -9.31 3.90
CA SER A 109 18.53 -8.20 4.77
C SER A 109 17.63 -7.17 4.07
N ILE A 110 17.88 -6.88 2.79
CA ILE A 110 17.07 -5.92 2.02
C ILE A 110 15.68 -6.49 1.74
N ILE A 111 15.60 -7.76 1.37
CA ILE A 111 14.33 -8.47 1.13
C ILE A 111 13.49 -8.48 2.41
N ASP A 112 14.11 -8.80 3.54
CA ASP A 112 13.43 -8.79 4.84
C ASP A 112 12.92 -7.40 5.22
N GLU A 113 13.70 -6.35 4.96
CA GLU A 113 13.26 -4.98 5.23
C GLU A 113 12.11 -4.55 4.31
N ILE A 114 12.17 -4.88 3.02
CA ILE A 114 11.06 -4.63 2.08
C ILE A 114 9.78 -5.33 2.56
N ASN A 115 9.86 -6.59 2.95
CA ASN A 115 8.71 -7.35 3.46
C ASN A 115 8.14 -6.74 4.76
N ASN A 116 9.01 -6.24 5.64
CA ASN A 116 8.63 -5.52 6.84
C ASN A 116 7.89 -4.20 6.50
N LEU A 117 8.43 -3.41 5.56
CA LEU A 117 7.81 -2.17 5.09
C LEU A 117 6.44 -2.41 4.47
N ILE A 118 6.31 -3.41 3.59
CA ILE A 118 5.01 -3.80 2.99
C ILE A 118 4.01 -4.14 4.09
N SER A 119 4.42 -4.90 5.10
CA SER A 119 3.56 -5.28 6.23
C SER A 119 3.14 -4.05 7.06
N LYS A 120 4.07 -3.11 7.31
CA LYS A 120 3.78 -1.84 8.00
C LYS A 120 2.80 -0.97 7.20
N ILE A 121 2.99 -0.85 5.89
CA ILE A 121 2.11 -0.10 4.98
C ILE A 121 0.70 -0.65 5.06
N ARG A 122 0.51 -1.96 4.89
CA ARG A 122 -0.81 -2.61 4.96
C ARG A 122 -1.51 -2.32 6.28
N ARG A 123 -0.81 -2.51 7.41
CA ARG A 123 -1.34 -2.20 8.74
C ARG A 123 -1.75 -0.73 8.88
N LYS A 124 -0.95 0.20 8.35
CA LYS A 124 -1.23 1.64 8.43
C LYS A 124 -2.44 2.04 7.58
N ILE A 125 -2.60 1.46 6.40
CA ILE A 125 -3.78 1.66 5.56
C ILE A 125 -5.04 1.19 6.29
N GLU A 126 -5.02 -0.02 6.85
CA GLU A 126 -6.15 -0.55 7.62
C GLU A 126 -6.49 0.33 8.82
N GLN A 127 -5.48 0.84 9.54
CA GLN A 127 -5.67 1.77 10.65
C GLN A 127 -6.33 3.08 10.19
N ASN A 128 -5.84 3.68 9.11
CA ASN A 128 -6.39 4.93 8.57
C ASN A 128 -7.85 4.74 8.11
N GLN A 129 -8.16 3.63 7.43
CA GLN A 129 -9.53 3.29 7.03
C GLN A 129 -10.45 3.15 8.24
N ARG A 130 -10.03 2.42 9.28
CA ARG A 130 -10.82 2.26 10.51
C ARG A 130 -11.07 3.60 11.21
N LEU A 131 -10.09 4.49 11.25
CA LEU A 131 -10.25 5.84 11.83
C LEU A 131 -11.30 6.66 11.06
N LEU A 132 -11.28 6.60 9.73
CA LEU A 132 -12.26 7.30 8.90
C LEU A 132 -13.67 6.77 9.13
N VAL A 133 -13.87 5.44 9.13
CA VAL A 133 -15.17 4.81 9.41
C VAL A 133 -15.69 5.21 10.80
N ARG A 134 -14.82 5.20 11.81
CA ARG A 134 -15.20 5.62 13.18
C ARG A 134 -15.62 7.10 13.23
N LEU A 135 -14.95 7.97 12.47
CA LEU A 135 -15.31 9.40 12.42
C LEU A 135 -16.65 9.63 11.72
N THR A 136 -16.95 8.89 10.65
CA THR A 136 -18.26 8.98 10.00
C THR A 136 -19.37 8.50 10.92
N GLU A 137 -19.19 7.36 11.61
CA GLU A 137 -20.17 6.84 12.58
C GLU A 137 -20.48 7.83 13.71
N VAL A 138 -19.45 8.46 14.28
CA VAL A 138 -19.63 9.48 15.33
C VAL A 138 -20.32 10.73 14.78
N THR A 139 -20.00 11.13 13.56
CA THR A 139 -20.67 12.28 12.91
C THR A 139 -22.15 11.98 12.68
N ASP A 140 -22.48 10.79 12.19
CA ASP A 140 -23.87 10.35 12.01
C ASP A 140 -24.63 10.30 13.34
N GLN A 141 -24.00 9.82 14.43
CA GLN A 141 -24.61 9.84 15.77
C GLN A 141 -24.86 11.27 16.27
N ILE A 142 -23.90 12.19 16.09
CA ILE A 142 -24.07 13.60 16.47
C ILE A 142 -25.19 14.25 15.66
N LEU A 143 -25.24 13.98 14.36
CA LEU A 143 -26.31 14.48 13.48
C LEU A 143 -27.68 13.93 13.91
N MET A 144 -27.77 12.64 14.26
CA MET A 144 -29.00 12.01 14.75
C MET A 144 -29.48 12.63 16.08
N VAL A 145 -28.57 13.02 16.96
CA VAL A 145 -28.90 13.71 18.23
C VAL A 145 -29.25 15.18 18.00
N SER A 146 -28.63 15.84 17.03
CA SER A 146 -28.79 17.27 16.77
C SER A 146 -30.02 17.59 15.89
N ASP A 147 -30.42 16.66 15.02
CA ASP A 147 -31.66 16.71 14.25
C ASP A 147 -32.44 15.38 14.41
N PRO A 148 -33.20 15.23 15.50
CA PRO A 148 -34.00 14.03 15.76
C PRO A 148 -35.19 13.88 14.80
N THR A 149 -35.54 14.92 14.03
CA THR A 149 -36.71 14.94 13.14
C THR A 149 -36.39 14.61 11.69
N GLY A 150 -35.16 14.91 11.22
CA GLY A 150 -34.73 14.67 9.84
C GLY A 150 -34.12 13.29 9.56
N HIS A 151 -33.84 12.48 10.60
CA HIS A 151 -33.19 11.16 10.50
C HIS A 151 -33.98 10.06 11.25
N SER A 152 -35.30 9.99 11.05
CA SER A 152 -36.09 8.87 11.56
C SER A 152 -35.91 7.64 10.67
N LYS A 153 -35.18 6.64 11.17
CA LYS A 153 -35.10 5.32 10.53
C LYS A 153 -36.44 4.60 10.73
N THR A 154 -37.28 4.61 9.71
CA THR A 154 -38.56 3.89 9.74
C THR A 154 -38.43 2.62 8.93
N TYR A 155 -38.97 1.51 9.44
CA TYR A 155 -39.01 0.26 8.69
C TYR A 155 -39.90 0.42 7.46
N ASP A 156 -39.40 0.06 6.28
CA ASP A 156 -40.24 -0.11 5.11
C ASP A 156 -41.20 -1.29 5.32
N LYS A 157 -42.26 -1.40 4.51
CA LYS A 157 -43.24 -2.50 4.51
C LYS A 157 -42.60 -3.90 4.40
N SER A 158 -41.36 -3.96 3.92
CA SER A 158 -40.56 -5.19 3.78
C SER A 158 -39.69 -5.51 5.01
N GLY A 159 -39.74 -4.68 6.06
CA GLY A 159 -38.95 -4.85 7.29
C GLY A 159 -37.50 -4.37 7.19
N ASP A 160 -37.14 -3.61 6.16
CA ASP A 160 -35.79 -3.07 5.96
C ASP A 160 -35.68 -1.62 6.47
N LEU A 161 -34.50 -1.25 6.99
CA LEU A 161 -34.25 0.07 7.57
C LEU A 161 -33.86 1.06 6.46
N SER A 162 -34.82 1.82 5.96
CA SER A 162 -34.56 2.89 4.99
C SER A 162 -34.20 4.20 5.70
N ASN A 163 -33.07 4.80 5.30
CA ASN A 163 -32.68 6.14 5.75
C ASN A 163 -33.58 7.15 5.02
N LEU A 164 -34.56 7.72 5.72
CA LEU A 164 -35.32 8.88 5.22
C LEU A 164 -34.46 10.13 5.39
N SER A 165 -33.39 10.29 4.60
CA SER A 165 -32.85 11.62 4.35
C SER A 165 -33.94 12.41 3.64
N SER A 166 -34.45 13.47 4.28
CA SER A 166 -35.42 14.40 3.69
C SER A 166 -34.97 14.82 2.29
N ASP A 167 -35.53 14.20 1.24
CA ASP A 167 -35.57 14.75 -0.13
C ASP A 167 -36.62 15.87 -0.21
N GLY A 168 -36.73 16.65 0.86
CA GLY A 168 -37.44 17.90 0.93
C GLY A 168 -36.46 19.02 0.69
N ARG A 169 -35.97 19.14 -0.55
CA ARG A 169 -35.58 20.46 -1.08
C ARG A 169 -36.79 21.36 -0.87
N SER A 170 -36.75 22.12 0.21
CA SER A 170 -37.69 23.18 0.50
C SER A 170 -37.48 24.20 -0.60
N THR A 171 -38.31 24.13 -1.64
CA THR A 171 -38.51 25.25 -2.56
C THR A 171 -39.15 26.35 -1.72
N LEU A 172 -38.31 27.14 -1.06
CA LEU A 172 -38.68 28.45 -0.56
C LEU A 172 -39.14 29.25 -1.79
N ASN A 173 -40.45 29.25 -2.01
CA ASN A 173 -41.11 30.08 -3.00
C ASN A 173 -41.15 31.49 -2.42
N GLU A 174 -40.03 32.19 -2.52
CA GLU A 174 -39.92 33.63 -2.33
C GLU A 174 -40.21 34.27 -3.70
N SER A 175 -41.42 34.83 -3.90
CA SER A 175 -41.71 36.01 -4.74
C SER A 175 -43.23 36.22 -4.95
N ALA A 176 -43.66 37.44 -4.63
CA ALA A 176 -44.90 38.18 -4.99
C ALA A 176 -46.22 37.80 -4.29
#